data_AF-A0A0D3DLQ3-F1
#
_entry.id   AF-A0A0D3DLQ3-F1
#
_cell.length_a   1.000
_cell.length_b   1.000
_cell.length_c   1.000
_cell.angle_alpha   90.00
_cell.angle_beta   90.00
_cell.angle_gamma   90.00
#
_symmetry.space_group_name_H-M   'P 1'
#
loop_
_entity.id
_entity.type
_entity.pdbx_description
1 polymer ?
#
loop_
_entity_poly.entity_id
_entity_poly.type
_entity_poly.pdbx_seq_one_letter_code
_entity_poly.pdbx_strand_id
1 'polypeptide(L)'
;MYGLVRPGRSSLPKLTQAEPSLMFSNSSSLLFLYSAHFNNIWLGDLLISEVSEESGGSIWLSIKDLQQKIANCGASDSLITSDIPISVHLLCGLLKSKNSVIRWGFLFILERLLMRSKFLLDENETQRSTVGSASQDQKDTRLEKANAVIDIMCSALSLMAQINETDRLNILKMCDILFSQLCLKVLSTDEEAVPSSAERNNKFDTSHRNSYKESMDDADTRPRYNNLVARVPAALFYWPLIQLAGAATDNIALGVAVGSKGRGNIPGATSDIRATLLLLLIGKCTADTVAFQEVGGEEFFRELLDDTDSRVAYYSSAFLLKARKRMMTEEPEKYQNMLQKLVFKAQQSNNEKLLENPYLQMCGILQLSNEL
;
A
#
# COMPACT_ATOMS: atom_id res chain seq x y z
N MET A 1 50.81 4.80 68.76
CA MET A 1 51.24 5.39 67.47
C MET A 1 50.32 4.86 66.38
N TYR A 2 49.62 5.78 65.69
CA TYR A 2 48.86 5.66 64.42
C TYR A 2 48.32 4.26 64.03
N GLY A 3 47.02 3.94 63.96
CA GLY A 3 45.85 4.73 63.58
C GLY A 3 45.49 4.51 62.11
N LEU A 4 44.59 3.57 61.79
CA LEU A 4 43.52 3.75 60.79
C LEU A 4 42.54 2.57 60.75
N VAL A 5 41.27 2.93 60.95
CA VAL A 5 40.06 2.13 61.06
C VAL A 5 39.46 1.88 59.66
N ARG A 6 39.00 0.65 59.38
CA ARG A 6 37.88 0.41 58.43
C ARG A 6 36.90 -0.60 59.04
N PRO A 7 35.60 -0.28 59.17
CA PRO A 7 34.60 -1.14 59.79
C PRO A 7 33.68 -1.86 58.77
N GLY A 8 33.09 -2.98 59.24
CA GLY A 8 31.75 -3.47 58.88
C GLY A 8 31.67 -4.41 57.67
N ARG A 9 31.47 -5.73 57.87
CA ARG A 9 30.16 -6.45 57.94
C ARG A 9 29.36 -6.28 56.63
N SER A 10 28.91 -7.30 55.90
CA SER A 10 28.15 -8.45 56.38
C SER A 10 27.72 -9.33 55.18
N SER A 11 27.62 -10.65 55.42
CA SER A 11 26.70 -11.62 54.81
C SER A 11 26.23 -11.43 53.36
N LEU A 12 26.75 -12.28 52.46
CA LEU A 12 26.13 -12.61 51.18
C LEU A 12 24.83 -13.41 51.39
N PRO A 13 23.66 -12.92 50.93
CA PRO A 13 22.53 -13.78 50.68
C PRO A 13 22.60 -14.34 49.24
N LYS A 14 22.30 -15.64 49.11
CA LYS A 14 21.95 -16.26 47.84
C LYS A 14 20.72 -15.54 47.26
N LEU A 15 20.84 -14.94 46.08
CA LEU A 15 19.68 -14.63 45.24
C LEU A 15 19.53 -15.72 44.18
N THR A 16 18.46 -16.49 44.39
CA THR A 16 17.77 -17.39 43.48
C THR A 16 17.47 -16.76 42.12
N GLN A 17 17.42 -17.63 41.11
CA GLN A 17 16.95 -17.40 39.74
C GLN A 17 15.79 -16.39 39.64
N ALA A 18 16.00 -15.37 38.82
CA ALA A 18 14.94 -14.57 38.21
C ALA A 18 15.11 -14.65 36.69
N GLU A 19 14.02 -14.95 36.00
CA GLU A 19 13.91 -15.21 34.56
C GLU A 19 14.42 -14.05 33.68
N PRO A 20 15.10 -14.32 32.56
CA PRO A 20 15.38 -13.29 31.55
C PRO A 20 14.22 -13.23 30.54
N SER A 21 13.09 -12.69 30.99
CA SER A 21 11.99 -12.24 30.14
C SER A 21 12.06 -10.72 30.07
N LEU A 22 12.11 -10.16 28.86
CA LEU A 22 12.26 -8.73 28.52
C LEU A 22 13.67 -8.14 28.71
N MET A 23 14.49 -8.21 27.65
CA MET A 23 15.48 -7.18 27.22
C MET A 23 16.47 -7.74 26.16
N PHE A 24 16.05 -8.65 25.27
CA PHE A 24 16.78 -8.86 24.02
C PHE A 24 16.43 -7.72 23.06
N SER A 25 17.21 -6.66 23.16
CA SER A 25 16.96 -5.35 22.56
C SER A 25 17.12 -5.34 21.04
N ASN A 26 16.31 -4.50 20.40
CA ASN A 26 16.27 -4.11 18.98
C ASN A 26 17.60 -3.64 18.35
N SER A 27 18.71 -3.62 19.10
CA SER A 27 19.99 -3.05 18.68
C SER A 27 20.81 -4.01 17.80
N SER A 28 20.72 -5.33 17.98
CA SER A 28 21.46 -6.29 17.15
C SER A 28 20.94 -6.38 15.71
N SER A 29 19.61 -6.31 15.53
CA SER A 29 19.00 -6.22 14.19
C SER A 29 19.33 -4.90 13.53
N LEU A 30 19.30 -3.78 14.26
CA LEU A 30 19.70 -2.47 13.72
C LEU A 30 21.19 -2.41 13.33
N LEU A 31 22.09 -3.02 14.10
CA LEU A 31 23.52 -3.07 13.76
C LEU A 31 23.80 -3.92 12.51
N PHE A 32 23.07 -5.04 12.36
CA PHE A 32 23.16 -5.89 11.16
C PHE A 32 22.51 -5.21 9.94
N LEU A 33 21.38 -4.54 10.13
CA LEU A 33 20.74 -3.70 9.11
C LEU A 33 21.65 -2.56 8.69
N TYR A 34 22.42 -1.96 9.60
CA TYR A 34 23.40 -0.90 9.31
C TYR A 34 24.63 -1.42 8.55
N SER A 35 25.08 -2.64 8.87
CA SER A 35 26.17 -3.33 8.16
C SER A 35 25.75 -3.79 6.76
N ALA A 36 24.54 -4.35 6.62
CA ALA A 36 23.92 -4.66 5.33
C ALA A 36 23.61 -3.39 4.51
N HIS A 37 23.29 -2.28 5.18
CA HIS A 37 23.03 -0.97 4.57
C HIS A 37 24.17 -0.50 3.69
N PHE A 38 25.42 -0.71 4.12
CA PHE A 38 26.63 -0.34 3.39
C PHE A 38 27.03 -1.40 2.35
N ASN A 39 26.92 -2.68 2.71
CA ASN A 39 27.33 -3.77 1.80
C ASN A 39 26.38 -3.94 0.60
N ASN A 40 25.13 -3.45 0.70
CA ASN A 40 24.12 -3.52 -0.35
C ASN A 40 23.96 -2.21 -1.15
N ILE A 41 24.72 -1.14 -0.86
CA ILE A 41 24.76 0.07 -1.71
C ILE A 41 25.24 -0.31 -3.11
N TRP A 42 26.32 -1.10 -3.15
CA TRP A 42 26.96 -1.46 -4.40
C TRP A 42 26.06 -2.26 -5.34
N LEU A 43 25.16 -3.12 -4.82
CA LEU A 43 24.26 -3.87 -5.68
C LEU A 43 23.21 -2.97 -6.36
N GLY A 44 22.69 -1.97 -5.63
CA GLY A 44 21.80 -0.97 -6.20
C GLY A 44 22.49 -0.15 -7.30
N ASP A 45 23.71 0.30 -7.03
CA ASP A 45 24.51 1.06 -8.01
C ASP A 45 24.92 0.19 -9.22
N LEU A 46 25.17 -1.11 -9.01
CA LEU A 46 25.47 -2.06 -10.08
C LEU A 46 24.26 -2.30 -10.98
N LEU A 47 23.07 -2.49 -10.41
CA LEU A 47 21.81 -2.61 -11.17
C LEU A 47 21.53 -1.35 -12.00
N ILE A 48 21.93 -0.19 -11.49
CA ILE A 48 21.81 1.09 -12.19
C ILE A 48 22.85 1.25 -13.29
N SER A 49 24.10 0.84 -13.03
CA SER A 49 25.17 0.84 -14.03
C SER A 49 24.78 -0.01 -15.24
N GLU A 50 24.17 -1.18 -15.03
CA GLU A 50 23.62 -2.05 -16.10
C GLU A 50 22.60 -1.31 -16.99
N VAL A 51 21.77 -0.44 -16.41
CA VAL A 51 20.80 0.37 -17.16
C VAL A 51 21.47 1.51 -17.94
N SER A 52 22.66 1.95 -17.51
CA SER A 52 23.38 3.09 -18.08
C SER A 52 24.45 2.71 -19.12
N GLU A 53 24.99 1.49 -19.07
CA GLU A 53 26.16 1.09 -19.87
C GLU A 53 25.82 0.45 -21.22
N GLU A 54 24.55 0.14 -21.51
CA GLU A 54 24.17 -0.52 -22.76
C GLU A 54 24.25 0.45 -23.96
N SER A 55 25.35 0.33 -24.70
CA SER A 55 25.75 1.17 -25.82
C SER A 55 24.65 1.32 -26.88
N GLY A 56 24.12 2.54 -27.02
CA GLY A 56 23.30 2.97 -28.17
C GLY A 56 21.79 2.72 -28.08
N GLY A 57 21.32 2.00 -27.06
CA GLY A 57 19.89 1.83 -26.78
C GLY A 57 19.28 3.05 -26.09
N SER A 58 17.96 3.25 -26.22
CA SER A 58 17.28 4.19 -25.33
C SER A 58 17.27 3.62 -23.91
N ILE A 59 17.59 4.42 -22.88
CA ILE A 59 17.54 4.02 -21.45
C ILE A 59 16.23 3.33 -21.09
N TRP A 60 15.15 3.67 -21.81
CA TRP A 60 13.85 3.04 -21.73
C TRP A 60 13.86 1.53 -22.04
N LEU A 61 14.57 1.11 -23.10
CA LEU A 61 14.70 -0.30 -23.47
C LEU A 61 15.48 -1.06 -22.40
N SER A 62 16.55 -0.47 -21.86
CA SER A 62 17.36 -1.10 -20.79
C SER A 62 16.57 -1.22 -19.48
N ILE A 63 15.70 -0.27 -19.14
CA ILE A 63 14.78 -0.40 -17.99
C ILE A 63 13.78 -1.54 -18.20
N LYS A 64 13.17 -1.63 -19.39
CA LYS A 64 12.24 -2.72 -19.71
C LYS A 64 12.92 -4.08 -19.72
N ASP A 65 14.13 -4.14 -20.24
CA ASP A 65 14.95 -5.35 -20.23
C ASP A 65 15.29 -5.77 -18.79
N LEU A 66 15.72 -4.84 -17.94
CA LEU A 66 15.94 -5.09 -16.51
C LEU A 66 14.67 -5.61 -15.82
N GLN A 67 13.52 -4.98 -16.09
CA GLN A 67 12.22 -5.42 -15.57
C GLN A 67 11.93 -6.88 -15.95
N GLN A 68 12.09 -7.23 -17.24
CA GLN A 68 11.85 -8.58 -17.75
C GLN A 68 12.82 -9.60 -17.11
N LYS A 69 14.09 -9.22 -16.96
CA LYS A 69 15.11 -10.05 -16.31
C LYS A 69 14.79 -10.31 -14.84
N ILE A 70 14.32 -9.31 -14.09
CA ILE A 70 13.86 -9.47 -12.70
C ILE A 70 12.68 -10.44 -12.63
N ALA A 71 11.66 -10.25 -13.48
CA ALA A 71 10.48 -11.11 -13.50
C ALA A 71 10.83 -12.58 -13.81
N ASN A 72 11.69 -12.81 -14.81
CA ASN A 72 12.09 -14.14 -15.25
C ASN A 72 12.97 -14.86 -14.21
N CYS A 73 13.95 -14.16 -13.63
CA CYS A 73 14.87 -14.71 -12.63
C CYS A 73 14.17 -15.04 -11.31
N GLY A 74 13.21 -14.19 -10.91
CA GLY A 74 12.42 -14.40 -9.71
C GLY A 74 11.50 -15.62 -9.77
N ALA A 75 10.89 -15.88 -10.94
CA ALA A 75 9.93 -16.96 -11.14
C ALA A 75 10.56 -18.33 -11.43
N SER A 76 11.79 -18.37 -11.97
CA SER A 76 12.43 -19.61 -12.42
C SER A 76 13.45 -20.11 -11.40
N ASP A 77 13.42 -21.40 -11.06
CA ASP A 77 14.44 -22.06 -10.23
C ASP A 77 15.70 -22.48 -11.01
N SER A 78 15.71 -22.31 -12.34
CA SER A 78 16.86 -22.65 -13.17
C SER A 78 17.96 -21.60 -13.01
N LEU A 79 19.08 -22.01 -12.43
CA LEU A 79 20.22 -21.15 -12.09
C LEU A 79 21.02 -20.61 -13.29
N ILE A 80 20.65 -20.93 -14.53
CA ILE A 80 21.51 -20.69 -15.70
C ILE A 80 20.65 -20.34 -16.92
N THR A 81 20.33 -19.06 -17.06
CA THR A 81 20.15 -18.46 -18.39
C THR A 81 21.34 -17.51 -18.59
N SER A 82 22.08 -17.68 -19.69
CA SER A 82 23.34 -16.96 -19.96
C SER A 82 23.18 -15.43 -20.03
N ASP A 83 21.95 -14.95 -20.14
CA ASP A 83 21.64 -13.57 -20.52
C ASP A 83 21.20 -12.70 -19.34
N ILE A 84 21.09 -13.26 -18.13
CA ILE A 84 20.68 -12.51 -16.94
C ILE A 84 21.93 -12.05 -16.15
N PRO A 85 22.08 -10.73 -15.92
CA PRO A 85 23.19 -10.18 -15.15
C PRO A 85 23.34 -10.78 -13.77
N ILE A 86 24.59 -10.80 -13.26
CA ILE A 86 24.91 -11.27 -11.92
C ILE A 86 24.19 -10.41 -10.87
N SER A 87 24.03 -9.11 -11.13
CA SER A 87 23.31 -8.17 -10.26
C SER A 87 21.86 -8.58 -10.03
N VAL A 88 21.16 -9.02 -11.08
CA VAL A 88 19.77 -9.52 -11.00
C VAL A 88 19.70 -10.86 -10.28
N HIS A 89 20.67 -11.76 -10.51
CA HIS A 89 20.75 -13.04 -9.78
C HIS A 89 20.98 -12.82 -8.28
N LEU A 90 21.85 -11.89 -7.89
CA LEU A 90 22.09 -11.56 -6.48
C LEU A 90 20.82 -10.97 -5.84
N LEU A 91 20.14 -10.07 -6.54
CA LEU A 91 18.88 -9.50 -6.07
C LEU A 91 17.82 -10.59 -5.83
N CYS A 92 17.61 -11.48 -6.81
CA CYS A 92 16.67 -12.59 -6.68
C CYS A 92 17.12 -13.64 -5.65
N GLY A 93 18.43 -13.80 -5.45
CA GLY A 93 19.00 -14.65 -4.40
C GLY A 93 18.67 -14.17 -2.99
N LEU A 94 18.64 -12.85 -2.75
CA LEU A 94 18.17 -12.28 -1.48
C LEU A 94 16.71 -12.64 -1.23
N LEU A 95 15.87 -12.54 -2.27
CA LEU A 95 14.45 -12.88 -2.19
C LEU A 95 14.21 -14.36 -1.90
N LYS A 96 14.96 -15.26 -2.55
CA LYS A 96 14.84 -16.72 -2.36
C LYS A 96 15.39 -17.22 -1.02
N SER A 97 15.97 -16.34 -0.20
CA SER A 97 16.47 -16.72 1.12
C SER A 97 15.36 -17.17 2.05
N LYS A 98 15.61 -18.21 2.85
CA LYS A 98 14.70 -18.66 3.91
C LYS A 98 14.58 -17.66 5.06
N ASN A 99 15.57 -16.78 5.23
CA ASN A 99 15.62 -15.80 6.31
C ASN A 99 14.90 -14.50 5.89
N SER A 100 13.86 -14.10 6.62
CA SER A 100 13.10 -12.88 6.34
C SER A 100 13.96 -11.61 6.42
N VAL A 101 14.98 -11.57 7.27
CA VAL A 101 15.92 -10.44 7.37
C VAL A 101 16.75 -10.28 6.09
N ILE A 102 17.07 -11.38 5.41
CA ILE A 102 17.78 -11.33 4.14
C ILE A 102 16.84 -10.84 3.03
N ARG A 103 15.57 -11.29 3.05
CA ARG A 103 14.53 -10.81 2.13
C ARG A 103 14.22 -9.32 2.33
N TRP A 104 14.38 -8.79 3.55
CA TRP A 104 14.33 -7.35 3.78
C TRP A 104 15.39 -6.59 2.97
N GLY A 105 16.58 -7.18 2.80
CA GLY A 105 17.63 -6.65 1.95
C GLY A 105 17.20 -6.50 0.48
N PHE A 106 16.39 -7.42 -0.04
CA PHE A 106 15.81 -7.29 -1.39
C PHE A 106 14.92 -6.04 -1.50
N LEU A 107 14.01 -5.84 -0.54
CA LEU A 107 13.10 -4.68 -0.53
C LEU A 107 13.87 -3.36 -0.43
N PHE A 108 14.93 -3.34 0.38
CA PHE A 108 15.79 -2.18 0.54
C PHE A 108 16.54 -1.81 -0.75
N ILE A 109 17.09 -2.81 -1.46
CA ILE A 109 17.76 -2.60 -2.73
C ILE A 109 16.76 -2.16 -3.81
N LEU A 110 15.55 -2.73 -3.81
CA LEU A 110 14.46 -2.33 -4.69
C LEU A 110 14.08 -0.86 -4.49
N GLU A 111 13.89 -0.41 -3.24
CA GLU A 111 13.56 1.00 -2.96
C GLU A 111 14.64 1.96 -3.49
N ARG A 112 15.92 1.60 -3.31
CA ARG A 112 17.05 2.37 -3.87
C ARG A 112 17.07 2.36 -5.38
N LEU A 113 16.82 1.20 -6.00
CA LEU A 113 16.72 1.07 -7.46
C LEU A 113 15.64 2.01 -7.99
N LEU A 114 14.44 2.00 -7.39
CA LEU A 114 13.33 2.88 -7.81
C LEU A 114 13.68 4.37 -7.67
N MET A 115 14.32 4.76 -6.57
CA MET A 115 14.79 6.14 -6.37
C MET A 115 15.79 6.56 -7.45
N ARG A 116 16.77 5.69 -7.77
CA ARG A 116 17.80 5.98 -8.77
C ARG A 116 17.25 5.96 -10.20
N SER A 117 16.36 5.01 -10.53
CA SER A 117 15.67 4.98 -11.82
C SER A 117 14.87 6.26 -12.05
N LYS A 118 14.20 6.78 -11.03
CA LYS A 118 13.51 8.08 -11.11
C LYS A 118 14.48 9.22 -11.45
N PHE A 119 15.62 9.28 -10.76
CA PHE A 119 16.64 10.29 -11.01
C PHE A 119 17.24 10.21 -12.42
N LEU A 120 17.60 9.00 -12.88
CA LEU A 120 18.16 8.80 -14.23
C LEU A 120 17.16 9.18 -15.33
N LEU A 121 15.88 8.85 -15.14
CA LEU A 121 14.83 9.23 -16.08
C LEU A 121 14.68 10.77 -16.13
N ASP A 122 14.86 11.45 -15.00
CA ASP A 122 14.84 12.91 -14.92
C ASP A 122 16.06 13.57 -15.57
N GLU A 123 17.27 13.05 -15.35
CA GLU A 123 18.49 13.55 -16.01
C GLU A 123 18.49 13.38 -17.54
N ASN A 124 17.84 12.33 -18.05
CA ASN A 124 17.77 12.09 -19.49
C ASN A 124 16.85 13.12 -20.21
N GLU A 125 15.92 13.76 -19.47
CA GLU A 125 15.05 14.82 -19.99
C GLU A 125 15.79 16.17 -20.09
N THR A 126 16.67 16.48 -19.14
CA THR A 126 17.46 17.74 -19.19
C THR A 126 18.45 17.74 -20.36
N GLN A 127 18.93 16.58 -20.80
CA GLN A 127 19.76 16.44 -21.99
C GLN A 127 18.97 16.56 -23.31
N ARG A 128 17.68 16.15 -23.33
CA ARG A 128 16.82 16.20 -24.54
C ARG A 128 16.04 17.49 -24.72
N SER A 129 15.74 18.21 -23.64
CA SER A 129 14.94 19.45 -23.66
C SER A 129 15.69 20.70 -24.14
N THR A 130 16.95 20.57 -24.54
CA THR A 130 17.70 21.67 -25.20
C THR A 130 17.13 22.01 -26.60
N VAL A 131 16.16 21.24 -27.12
CA VAL A 131 15.55 21.45 -28.45
C VAL A 131 14.00 21.35 -28.41
N GLY A 132 13.32 22.45 -28.08
CA GLY A 132 12.02 22.82 -28.69
C GLY A 132 10.67 22.30 -28.12
N SER A 133 9.74 23.26 -27.90
CA SER A 133 8.26 23.22 -27.69
C SER A 133 7.67 22.33 -26.58
N ALA A 134 7.38 22.94 -25.43
CA ALA A 134 6.97 22.29 -24.18
C ALA A 134 5.53 22.66 -23.76
N SER A 135 4.61 21.69 -23.74
CA SER A 135 3.50 21.66 -22.76
C SER A 135 2.74 20.34 -22.73
N GLN A 136 2.42 19.76 -23.90
CA GLN A 136 1.69 18.48 -23.99
C GLN A 136 2.66 17.28 -23.98
N ASP A 137 3.70 17.30 -24.81
CA ASP A 137 4.73 16.25 -24.90
C ASP A 137 5.43 16.01 -23.55
N GLN A 138 5.58 17.06 -22.74
CA GLN A 138 6.18 16.96 -21.41
C GLN A 138 5.28 16.24 -20.40
N LYS A 139 3.95 16.37 -20.53
CA LYS A 139 3.00 15.67 -19.64
C LYS A 139 2.98 14.17 -19.91
N ASP A 140 2.98 13.77 -21.18
CA ASP A 140 3.03 12.36 -21.58
C ASP A 140 4.38 11.72 -21.21
N THR A 141 5.49 12.44 -21.42
CA THR A 141 6.82 11.99 -21.00
C THR A 141 6.91 11.73 -19.48
N ARG A 142 6.35 12.62 -18.64
CA ARG A 142 6.32 12.42 -17.17
C ARG A 142 5.51 11.20 -16.77
N LEU A 143 4.39 10.94 -17.45
CA LEU A 143 3.55 9.77 -17.18
C LEU A 143 4.26 8.46 -17.59
N GLU A 144 4.93 8.44 -18.74
CA GLU A 144 5.72 7.30 -19.20
C GLU A 144 6.85 6.95 -18.22
N LYS A 145 7.57 7.95 -17.71
CA LYS A 145 8.59 7.74 -16.66
C LYS A 145 8.00 7.11 -15.41
N ALA A 146 6.89 7.64 -14.93
CA ALA A 146 6.19 7.08 -13.77
C ALA A 146 5.75 5.63 -14.03
N ASN A 147 5.25 5.34 -15.24
CA ASN A 147 4.87 3.98 -15.64
C ASN A 147 6.06 3.01 -15.59
N ALA A 148 7.25 3.38 -16.07
CA ALA A 148 8.42 2.51 -15.97
C ALA A 148 8.83 2.20 -14.53
N VAL A 149 8.83 3.21 -13.65
CA VAL A 149 9.14 3.00 -12.23
C VAL A 149 8.10 2.07 -11.58
N ILE A 150 6.81 2.27 -11.91
CA ILE A 150 5.72 1.39 -11.45
C ILE A 150 5.89 -0.03 -11.99
N ASP A 151 6.32 -0.20 -13.24
CA ASP A 151 6.49 -1.52 -13.85
C ASP A 151 7.64 -2.31 -13.19
N ILE A 152 8.76 -1.66 -12.90
CA ILE A 152 9.88 -2.25 -12.12
C ILE A 152 9.37 -2.66 -10.73
N MET A 153 8.71 -1.74 -10.03
CA MET A 153 8.15 -1.98 -8.70
C MET A 153 7.19 -3.16 -8.72
N CYS A 154 6.23 -3.19 -9.65
CA CYS A 154 5.22 -4.24 -9.74
C CYS A 154 5.85 -5.60 -10.02
N SER A 155 6.82 -5.65 -10.93
CA SER A 155 7.51 -6.89 -11.27
C SER A 155 8.27 -7.46 -10.08
N ALA A 156 8.97 -6.61 -9.33
CA ALA A 156 9.73 -7.04 -8.16
C ALA A 156 8.83 -7.41 -6.96
N LEU A 157 7.82 -6.59 -6.65
CA LEU A 157 6.91 -6.85 -5.51
C LEU A 157 5.98 -8.03 -5.77
N SER A 158 5.67 -8.36 -7.03
CA SER A 158 4.87 -9.56 -7.34
C SER A 158 5.61 -10.84 -6.96
N LEU A 159 6.94 -10.85 -7.02
CA LEU A 159 7.74 -11.98 -6.58
C LEU A 159 7.62 -12.22 -5.07
N MET A 160 7.48 -11.15 -4.26
CA MET A 160 7.21 -11.27 -2.81
C MET A 160 5.89 -11.98 -2.53
N ALA A 161 4.85 -11.69 -3.31
CA ALA A 161 3.57 -12.37 -3.21
C ALA A 161 3.68 -13.83 -3.68
N GLN A 162 4.45 -14.11 -4.73
CA GLN A 162 4.68 -15.47 -5.24
C GLN A 162 5.41 -16.38 -4.25
N ILE A 163 6.42 -15.87 -3.55
CA ILE A 163 7.11 -16.64 -2.49
C ILE A 163 6.29 -16.75 -1.20
N ASN A 164 5.10 -16.15 -1.17
CA ASN A 164 4.20 -16.08 -0.02
C ASN A 164 4.92 -15.60 1.24
N GLU A 165 5.54 -14.42 1.17
CA GLU A 165 6.18 -13.80 2.34
C GLU A 165 5.20 -13.69 3.52
N THR A 166 5.66 -14.07 4.71
CA THR A 166 4.85 -14.06 5.94
C THR A 166 5.37 -13.05 6.96
N ASP A 167 6.60 -12.55 6.78
CA ASP A 167 7.18 -11.59 7.70
C ASP A 167 6.49 -10.22 7.57
N ARG A 168 5.89 -9.79 8.67
CA ARG A 168 5.10 -8.57 8.73
C ARG A 168 5.92 -7.32 8.42
N LEU A 169 7.19 -7.24 8.82
CA LEU A 169 8.01 -6.06 8.54
C LEU A 169 8.30 -5.96 7.04
N ASN A 170 8.53 -7.10 6.38
CA ASN A 170 8.71 -7.15 4.93
C ASN A 170 7.43 -6.75 4.18
N ILE A 171 6.27 -7.24 4.62
CA ILE A 171 4.97 -6.87 4.00
C ILE A 171 4.67 -5.38 4.20
N LEU A 172 4.93 -4.83 5.39
CA LEU A 172 4.78 -3.40 5.65
C LEU A 172 5.73 -2.57 4.79
N LYS A 173 6.98 -3.01 4.60
CA LYS A 173 7.93 -2.32 3.73
C LYS A 173 7.54 -2.39 2.25
N MET A 174 6.97 -3.51 1.81
CA MET A 174 6.36 -3.64 0.48
C MET A 174 5.23 -2.62 0.29
N CYS A 175 4.33 -2.48 1.26
CA CYS A 175 3.26 -1.47 1.22
C CYS A 175 3.81 -0.04 1.20
N ASP A 176 4.84 0.24 2.00
CA ASP A 176 5.53 1.54 2.03
C ASP A 176 6.13 1.90 0.66
N ILE A 177 6.82 0.96 0.01
CA ILE A 177 7.33 1.14 -1.36
C ILE A 177 6.18 1.40 -2.33
N LEU A 178 5.13 0.56 -2.28
CA LEU A 178 3.95 0.68 -3.14
C LEU A 178 3.29 2.06 -3.04
N PHE A 179 3.03 2.52 -1.81
CA PHE A 179 2.42 3.82 -1.58
C PHE A 179 3.35 4.96 -1.95
N SER A 180 4.66 4.81 -1.71
CA SER A 180 5.63 5.84 -2.07
C SER A 180 5.67 6.12 -3.57
N GLN A 181 5.46 5.10 -4.42
CA GLN A 181 5.39 5.28 -5.87
C GLN A 181 4.01 5.74 -6.35
N LEU A 182 2.91 5.25 -5.76
CA LEU A 182 1.54 5.61 -6.15
C LEU A 182 1.11 6.99 -5.65
N CYS A 183 1.60 7.41 -4.48
CA CYS A 183 1.28 8.68 -3.85
C CYS A 183 2.27 9.80 -4.23
N LEU A 184 3.10 9.60 -5.27
CA LEU A 184 3.94 10.67 -5.80
C LEU A 184 3.04 11.82 -6.24
N LYS A 185 2.98 12.86 -5.39
CA LYS A 185 2.47 14.17 -5.75
C LYS A 185 3.45 14.69 -6.81
N VAL A 186 3.08 14.52 -8.07
CA VAL A 186 3.73 15.16 -9.19
C VAL A 186 3.52 16.65 -8.94
N LEU A 187 4.45 17.30 -8.23
CA LEU A 187 4.43 18.75 -8.08
C LEU A 187 4.39 19.33 -9.49
N SER A 188 3.24 19.92 -9.82
CA SER A 188 3.15 20.98 -10.80
C SER A 188 3.97 22.12 -10.22
N THR A 189 5.09 22.44 -10.85
CA THR A 189 5.83 23.68 -10.62
C THR A 189 4.95 24.84 -11.10
N ASP A 190 3.99 25.24 -10.28
CA ASP A 190 3.19 26.47 -10.45
C ASP A 190 3.03 27.18 -9.09
N GLU A 191 4.05 27.10 -8.23
CA GLU A 191 4.13 27.89 -6.99
C GLU A 191 5.41 28.73 -6.97
N GLU A 192 5.54 29.64 -7.93
CA GLU A 192 6.26 30.91 -7.70
C GLU A 192 5.30 32.07 -7.96
N ALA A 193 4.33 32.24 -7.06
CA ALA A 193 3.62 33.51 -6.91
C ALA A 193 3.46 33.78 -5.42
N VAL A 194 4.43 34.49 -4.87
CA VAL A 194 4.40 35.08 -3.52
C VAL A 194 3.19 36.01 -3.39
N PRO A 195 2.37 35.92 -2.33
CA PRO A 195 1.60 37.06 -1.87
C PRO A 195 2.22 37.61 -0.59
N SER A 196 2.55 38.90 -0.65
CA SER A 196 3.05 39.68 0.48
C SER A 196 2.04 39.77 1.62
N SER A 197 2.58 39.79 2.83
CA SER A 197 1.98 40.17 4.10
C SER A 197 0.90 41.28 4.04
N ALA A 198 -0.26 41.07 4.67
CA ALA A 198 -0.75 41.86 5.79
C ALA A 198 -2.09 41.34 6.32
N GLU A 199 -2.32 41.65 7.61
CA GLU A 199 -3.59 41.63 8.36
C GLU A 199 -3.99 40.35 9.12
N ARG A 200 -3.58 40.39 10.40
CA ARG A 200 -4.08 39.60 11.51
C ARG A 200 -5.43 40.13 12.01
N ASN A 201 -6.19 39.20 12.58
CA ASN A 201 -7.20 39.32 13.66
C ASN A 201 -8.64 39.71 13.29
N ASN A 202 -9.60 38.80 13.55
CA ASN A 202 -10.44 38.83 14.75
C ASN A 202 -11.44 37.64 14.88
N LYS A 203 -11.43 37.02 16.07
CA LYS A 203 -12.52 36.50 16.94
C LYS A 203 -13.76 35.73 16.38
N PHE A 204 -13.94 34.53 16.95
CA PHE A 204 -15.17 33.90 17.51
C PHE A 204 -16.45 33.84 16.65
N ASP A 205 -16.96 32.64 16.32
CA ASP A 205 -18.07 32.03 17.07
C ASP A 205 -18.47 30.62 16.56
N THR A 206 -19.13 29.87 17.45
CA THR A 206 -19.57 28.48 17.29
C THR A 206 -21.00 28.43 16.72
N SER A 207 -21.25 27.82 15.56
CA SER A 207 -22.56 27.24 15.21
C SER A 207 -22.58 26.49 13.86
N HIS A 208 -23.08 25.25 13.92
CA HIS A 208 -23.82 24.50 12.89
C HIS A 208 -23.47 24.63 11.39
N ARG A 209 -23.12 23.46 10.82
CA ARG A 209 -23.77 22.76 9.68
C ARG A 209 -22.71 22.22 8.72
N ASN A 210 -22.34 20.95 8.90
CA ASN A 210 -21.54 20.19 7.93
C ASN A 210 -22.33 20.02 6.65
N SER A 211 -22.15 20.98 5.73
CA SER A 211 -22.41 20.81 4.31
C SER A 211 -21.05 20.58 3.67
N TYR A 212 -20.75 19.32 3.33
CA TYR A 212 -19.63 19.01 2.44
C TYR A 212 -19.97 19.59 1.07
N LYS A 213 -19.57 20.85 0.84
CA LYS A 213 -19.40 21.37 -0.51
C LYS A 213 -18.13 20.73 -1.06
N GLU A 214 -18.30 19.83 -2.02
CA GLU A 214 -17.28 19.54 -3.03
C GLU A 214 -16.88 20.88 -3.68
N SER A 215 -15.75 21.45 -3.25
CA SER A 215 -15.09 22.51 -4.00
C SER A 215 -14.33 21.86 -5.14
N MET A 216 -14.89 22.05 -6.32
CA MET A 216 -14.47 21.49 -7.59
C MET A 216 -13.24 22.24 -8.10
N ASP A 217 -12.05 21.73 -7.76
CA ASP A 217 -10.75 22.06 -8.40
C ASP A 217 -9.90 20.77 -8.57
N ASP A 218 -10.54 19.64 -8.93
CA ASP A 218 -9.92 18.30 -8.96
C ASP A 218 -10.10 17.54 -10.30
N ALA A 219 -9.97 18.26 -11.43
CA ALA A 219 -10.12 17.65 -12.75
C ALA A 219 -8.81 17.12 -13.36
N ASP A 220 -7.64 17.69 -13.02
CA ASP A 220 -6.35 17.29 -13.64
C ASP A 220 -5.57 16.22 -12.83
N THR A 221 -5.89 16.04 -11.54
CA THR A 221 -5.23 15.05 -10.65
C THR A 221 -5.89 13.67 -10.68
N ARG A 222 -7.23 13.62 -10.76
CA ARG A 222 -8.03 12.37 -10.84
C ARG A 222 -7.68 11.44 -12.00
N PRO A 223 -7.41 11.91 -13.23
CA PRO A 223 -7.12 11.02 -14.36
C PRO A 223 -5.79 10.26 -14.18
N ARG A 224 -4.78 10.90 -13.56
CA ARG A 224 -3.41 10.34 -13.49
C ARG A 224 -3.25 9.29 -12.42
N TYR A 225 -3.84 9.50 -11.24
CA TYR A 225 -3.83 8.50 -10.17
C TYR A 225 -4.52 7.21 -10.63
N ASN A 226 -5.63 7.33 -11.35
CA ASN A 226 -6.34 6.19 -11.93
C ASN A 226 -5.49 5.44 -12.96
N ASN A 227 -4.67 6.14 -13.76
CA ASN A 227 -3.77 5.49 -14.72
C ASN A 227 -2.64 4.69 -14.07
N LEU A 228 -2.03 5.21 -12.99
CA LEU A 228 -0.97 4.48 -12.28
C LEU A 228 -1.54 3.27 -11.53
N VAL A 229 -2.67 3.42 -10.85
CA VAL A 229 -3.36 2.33 -10.15
C VAL A 229 -3.82 1.24 -11.13
N ALA A 230 -4.26 1.61 -12.34
CA ALA A 230 -4.64 0.64 -13.36
C ALA A 230 -3.49 -0.30 -13.75
N ARG A 231 -2.24 0.18 -13.77
CA ARG A 231 -1.06 -0.64 -14.10
C ARG A 231 -0.67 -1.62 -13.00
N VAL A 232 -0.97 -1.32 -11.75
CA VAL A 232 -0.58 -2.17 -10.62
C VAL A 232 -1.42 -3.46 -10.60
N PRO A 233 -0.82 -4.66 -10.63
CA PRO A 233 -1.56 -5.92 -10.51
C PRO A 233 -2.46 -5.97 -9.26
N ALA A 234 -3.65 -6.57 -9.36
CA ALA A 234 -4.59 -6.63 -8.25
C ALA A 234 -4.00 -7.37 -7.04
N ALA A 235 -3.16 -8.38 -7.31
CA ALA A 235 -2.38 -9.13 -6.32
C ALA A 235 -1.60 -8.24 -5.35
N LEU A 236 -1.06 -7.11 -5.81
CA LEU A 236 -0.29 -6.21 -4.94
C LEU A 236 -1.18 -5.40 -3.97
N PHE A 237 -2.50 -5.44 -4.15
CA PHE A 237 -3.45 -4.85 -3.22
C PHE A 237 -4.11 -5.89 -2.31
N TYR A 238 -4.69 -6.95 -2.89
CA TYR A 238 -5.46 -7.92 -2.09
C TYR A 238 -4.56 -8.85 -1.26
N TRP A 239 -3.39 -9.26 -1.77
CA TRP A 239 -2.51 -10.16 -1.04
C TRP A 239 -2.02 -9.55 0.29
N PRO A 240 -1.42 -8.34 0.33
CA PRO A 240 -1.00 -7.76 1.61
C PRO A 240 -2.19 -7.37 2.50
N LEU A 241 -3.36 -7.06 1.93
CA LEU A 241 -4.59 -6.81 2.68
C LEU A 241 -4.98 -8.01 3.55
N ILE A 242 -4.89 -9.22 2.98
CA ILE A 242 -5.17 -10.50 3.67
C ILE A 242 -4.08 -10.80 4.69
N GLN A 243 -2.80 -10.72 4.31
CA GLN A 243 -1.70 -11.09 5.21
C GLN A 243 -1.64 -10.21 6.47
N LEU A 244 -2.05 -8.94 6.35
CA LEU A 244 -2.07 -8.01 7.47
C LEU A 244 -3.30 -8.14 8.37
N ALA A 245 -4.27 -9.01 8.05
CA ALA A 245 -5.53 -9.14 8.77
C ALA A 245 -5.37 -9.52 10.24
N GLY A 246 -4.51 -10.51 10.54
CA GLY A 246 -4.32 -11.02 11.90
C GLY A 246 -3.64 -10.04 12.86
N ALA A 247 -3.20 -8.88 12.37
CA ALA A 247 -2.49 -7.90 13.17
C ALA A 247 -3.04 -6.48 12.99
N ALA A 248 -4.28 -6.38 12.52
CA ALA A 248 -5.15 -5.23 12.70
C ALA A 248 -5.92 -5.37 14.03
N THR A 249 -6.05 -4.25 14.76
CA THR A 249 -6.91 -4.06 15.94
C THR A 249 -7.90 -2.94 15.53
N ASP A 250 -9.23 -2.97 15.68
CA ASP A 250 -10.13 -3.57 16.68
C ASP A 250 -11.55 -3.77 16.10
N ASN A 251 -12.30 -4.73 16.64
CA ASN A 251 -13.75 -4.88 16.42
C ASN A 251 -14.48 -4.56 17.73
N ILE A 252 -15.23 -3.46 17.80
CA ILE A 252 -16.17 -3.21 18.91
C ILE A 252 -17.58 -3.08 18.34
N ALA A 253 -18.13 -4.24 17.95
CA ALA A 253 -19.50 -4.63 17.64
C ALA A 253 -20.28 -3.92 16.49
N LEU A 254 -19.79 -3.64 15.28
CA LEU A 254 -18.62 -4.09 14.52
C LEU A 254 -17.48 -3.05 14.55
N GLY A 255 -17.89 -1.79 14.42
CA GLY A 255 -17.40 -0.64 15.18
C GLY A 255 -18.66 0.10 15.68
N VAL A 256 -19.57 -0.66 16.31
CA VAL A 256 -21.01 -0.51 16.58
C VAL A 256 -21.90 -0.50 15.33
N ALA A 257 -21.98 -1.65 14.66
CA ALA A 257 -22.66 -1.86 13.37
C ALA A 257 -22.13 -0.96 12.22
N VAL A 258 -20.83 -0.61 12.27
CA VAL A 258 -20.02 0.23 11.34
C VAL A 258 -20.38 1.72 11.25
N GLY A 259 -21.13 2.26 12.22
CA GLY A 259 -21.30 3.70 12.43
C GLY A 259 -20.20 4.31 13.33
N SER A 260 -18.92 4.13 12.97
CA SER A 260 -17.75 4.50 13.78
C SER A 260 -17.63 6.02 14.08
N LYS A 261 -17.40 6.39 15.36
CA LYS A 261 -16.73 7.64 15.80
C LYS A 261 -15.46 7.30 16.61
N GLY A 262 -14.78 6.23 16.24
CA GLY A 262 -13.68 5.60 16.99
C GLY A 262 -12.36 6.36 16.92
N ARG A 263 -11.61 6.33 18.03
CA ARG A 263 -10.25 6.89 18.18
C ARG A 263 -9.43 6.54 16.95
N GLY A 264 -8.92 7.56 16.26
CA GLY A 264 -7.95 7.35 15.20
C GLY A 264 -6.82 6.50 15.76
N ASN A 265 -6.55 5.37 15.12
CA ASN A 265 -5.30 4.67 15.36
C ASN A 265 -4.15 5.65 15.08
N ILE A 266 -2.99 5.40 15.68
CA ILE A 266 -1.80 6.19 15.39
C ILE A 266 -1.60 6.16 13.87
N PRO A 267 -1.48 7.32 13.19
CA PRO A 267 -1.31 7.36 11.74
C PRO A 267 -0.21 6.40 11.29
N GLY A 268 -0.53 5.56 10.30
CA GLY A 268 0.39 4.52 9.84
C GLY A 268 0.26 3.18 10.58
N ALA A 269 -0.77 3.01 11.40
CA ALA A 269 -1.13 1.70 11.91
C ALA A 269 -1.50 0.74 10.76
N THR A 270 -1.32 -0.55 10.99
CA THR A 270 -1.65 -1.59 10.01
C THR A 270 -3.09 -1.51 9.51
N SER A 271 -4.02 -1.13 10.36
CA SER A 271 -5.42 -0.89 10.00
C SER A 271 -5.54 0.17 8.88
N ASP A 272 -4.76 1.27 8.95
CA ASP A 272 -4.78 2.34 7.94
C ASP A 272 -4.21 1.87 6.61
N ILE A 273 -3.14 1.07 6.67
CA ILE A 273 -2.54 0.42 5.50
C ILE A 273 -3.56 -0.49 4.84
N ARG A 274 -4.26 -1.34 5.60
CA ARG A 274 -5.31 -2.23 5.08
C ARG A 274 -6.48 -1.47 4.46
N ALA A 275 -6.99 -0.44 5.14
CA ALA A 275 -8.04 0.41 4.59
C ALA A 275 -7.61 1.07 3.27
N THR A 276 -6.37 1.54 3.18
CA THR A 276 -5.80 2.14 1.96
C THR A 276 -5.67 1.11 0.83
N LEU A 277 -5.14 -0.08 1.10
CA LEU A 277 -5.06 -1.18 0.13
C LEU A 277 -6.43 -1.56 -0.41
N LEU A 278 -7.45 -1.63 0.45
CA LEU A 278 -8.82 -1.94 0.03
C LEU A 278 -9.39 -0.85 -0.87
N LEU A 279 -9.20 0.43 -0.54
CA LEU A 279 -9.70 1.53 -1.38
C LEU A 279 -9.02 1.55 -2.76
N LEU A 280 -7.71 1.28 -2.81
CA LEU A 280 -6.97 1.08 -4.06
C LEU A 280 -7.52 -0.09 -4.88
N LEU A 281 -7.76 -1.22 -4.22
CA LEU A 281 -8.32 -2.41 -4.85
C LEU A 281 -9.73 -2.15 -5.41
N ILE A 282 -10.59 -1.48 -4.63
CA ILE A 282 -11.93 -1.05 -5.07
C ILE A 282 -11.82 -0.13 -6.29
N GLY A 283 -10.88 0.83 -6.28
CA GLY A 283 -10.60 1.70 -7.41
C GLY A 283 -10.26 0.90 -8.67
N LYS A 284 -9.33 -0.06 -8.54
CA LYS A 284 -8.93 -0.95 -9.64
C LYS A 284 -10.11 -1.79 -10.15
N CYS A 285 -10.84 -2.49 -9.27
CA CYS A 285 -11.97 -3.34 -9.64
C CYS A 285 -13.15 -2.55 -10.24
N THR A 286 -13.29 -1.27 -9.86
CA THR A 286 -14.32 -0.39 -10.43
C THR A 286 -14.01 -0.03 -11.88
N ALA A 287 -12.73 0.15 -12.21
CA ALA A 287 -12.25 0.52 -13.54
C ALA A 287 -12.01 -0.69 -14.46
N ASP A 288 -11.68 -1.85 -13.89
CA ASP A 288 -11.29 -3.06 -14.61
C ASP A 288 -12.07 -4.28 -14.10
N THR A 289 -12.99 -4.77 -14.93
CA THR A 289 -13.80 -5.96 -14.64
C THR A 289 -12.97 -7.24 -14.61
N VAL A 290 -11.86 -7.32 -15.35
CA VAL A 290 -10.97 -8.48 -15.32
C VAL A 290 -10.30 -8.57 -13.95
N ALA A 291 -9.81 -7.44 -13.43
CA ALA A 291 -9.26 -7.36 -12.08
C ALA A 291 -10.29 -7.73 -11.00
N PHE A 292 -11.56 -7.33 -11.18
CA PHE A 292 -12.64 -7.73 -10.27
C PHE A 292 -12.86 -9.26 -10.25
N GLN A 293 -12.80 -9.92 -11.42
CA GLN A 293 -12.92 -11.37 -11.48
C GLN A 293 -11.66 -12.08 -10.95
N GLU A 294 -10.48 -11.55 -11.23
CA GLU A 294 -9.19 -12.09 -10.76
C GLU A 294 -9.13 -12.20 -9.24
N VAL A 295 -9.67 -11.23 -8.51
CA VAL A 295 -9.68 -11.26 -7.04
C VAL A 295 -10.72 -12.21 -6.44
N GLY A 296 -11.59 -12.83 -7.25
CA GLY A 296 -12.68 -13.69 -6.78
C GLY A 296 -14.06 -13.02 -6.79
N GLY A 297 -14.20 -11.86 -7.45
CA GLY A 297 -15.49 -11.21 -7.69
C GLY A 297 -16.22 -10.82 -6.41
N GLU A 298 -17.54 -11.01 -6.41
CA GLU A 298 -18.40 -10.64 -5.28
C GLU A 298 -18.06 -11.40 -4.00
N GLU A 299 -17.62 -12.66 -4.13
CA GLU A 299 -17.38 -13.54 -2.99
C GLU A 299 -16.22 -13.05 -2.13
N PHE A 300 -15.15 -12.58 -2.76
CA PHE A 300 -14.01 -11.99 -2.06
C PHE A 300 -14.43 -10.82 -1.16
N PHE A 301 -15.19 -9.86 -1.70
CA PHE A 301 -15.64 -8.70 -0.91
C PHE A 301 -16.70 -9.10 0.12
N ARG A 302 -17.47 -10.17 -0.12
CA ARG A 302 -18.43 -10.73 0.84
C ARG A 302 -17.71 -11.26 2.07
N GLU A 303 -16.60 -11.96 1.91
CA GLU A 303 -15.79 -12.45 3.05
C GLU A 303 -15.23 -11.30 3.90
N LEU A 304 -14.91 -10.16 3.29
CA LEU A 304 -14.43 -8.96 4.00
C LEU A 304 -15.50 -8.26 4.87
N LEU A 305 -16.78 -8.66 4.78
CA LEU A 305 -17.81 -8.13 5.70
C LEU A 305 -17.57 -8.60 7.15
N ASP A 306 -16.96 -9.78 7.32
CA ASP A 306 -16.65 -10.36 8.63
C ASP A 306 -15.26 -9.94 9.15
N ASP A 307 -14.63 -8.95 8.51
CA ASP A 307 -13.29 -8.49 8.88
C ASP A 307 -13.26 -7.85 10.27
N THR A 308 -12.11 -7.95 10.94
CA THR A 308 -11.88 -7.33 12.25
C THR A 308 -11.78 -5.81 12.17
N ASP A 309 -11.32 -5.24 11.06
CA ASP A 309 -11.31 -3.79 10.83
C ASP A 309 -12.67 -3.34 10.29
N SER A 310 -13.41 -2.60 11.10
CA SER A 310 -14.72 -2.05 10.73
C SER A 310 -14.73 -1.22 9.42
N ARG A 311 -13.61 -0.60 9.03
CA ARG A 311 -13.50 0.15 7.77
C ARG A 311 -13.40 -0.78 6.58
N VAL A 312 -12.72 -1.92 6.73
CA VAL A 312 -12.64 -2.95 5.68
C VAL A 312 -14.04 -3.48 5.38
N ALA A 313 -14.80 -3.83 6.42
CA ALA A 313 -16.19 -4.26 6.27
C ALA A 313 -17.09 -3.17 5.67
N TYR A 314 -16.96 -1.92 6.12
CA TYR A 314 -17.74 -0.79 5.61
C TYR A 314 -17.48 -0.51 4.12
N TYR A 315 -16.22 -0.36 3.73
CA TYR A 315 -15.87 -0.05 2.33
C TYR A 315 -16.24 -1.21 1.39
N SER A 316 -16.05 -2.45 1.82
CA SER A 316 -16.47 -3.64 1.04
C SER A 316 -17.99 -3.65 0.84
N SER A 317 -18.77 -3.37 1.90
CA SER A 317 -20.23 -3.28 1.81
C SER A 317 -20.71 -2.17 0.89
N ALA A 318 -20.11 -0.98 0.98
CA ALA A 318 -20.44 0.14 0.11
C ALA A 318 -20.14 -0.17 -1.36
N PHE A 319 -19.01 -0.84 -1.62
CA PHE A 319 -18.65 -1.29 -2.96
C PHE A 319 -19.63 -2.33 -3.50
N LEU A 320 -19.97 -3.36 -2.72
CA LEU A 320 -20.94 -4.39 -3.11
C LEU A 320 -22.33 -3.82 -3.39
N LEU A 321 -22.81 -2.90 -2.56
CA LEU A 321 -24.09 -2.22 -2.83
C LEU A 321 -24.03 -1.40 -4.11
N LYS A 322 -22.93 -0.71 -4.38
CA LYS A 322 -22.76 0.05 -5.63
C LYS A 322 -22.71 -0.90 -6.83
N ALA A 323 -22.04 -2.04 -6.71
CA ALA A 323 -21.99 -3.07 -7.74
C ALA A 323 -23.38 -3.69 -7.99
N ARG A 324 -24.12 -4.08 -6.94
CA ARG A 324 -25.49 -4.59 -7.06
C ARG A 324 -26.48 -3.55 -7.57
N LYS A 325 -26.31 -2.26 -7.23
CA LYS A 325 -27.10 -1.19 -7.84
C LYS A 325 -26.89 -1.11 -9.35
N ARG A 326 -25.71 -1.46 -9.86
CA ARG A 326 -25.51 -1.59 -11.32
C ARG A 326 -26.32 -2.74 -11.90
N MET A 327 -26.65 -3.79 -11.14
CA MET A 327 -27.61 -4.81 -11.59
C MET A 327 -29.01 -4.23 -11.88
N MET A 328 -29.35 -2.99 -11.46
CA MET A 328 -30.57 -2.33 -11.95
C MET A 328 -30.62 -2.20 -13.47
N THR A 329 -29.48 -2.16 -14.15
CA THR A 329 -29.45 -2.12 -15.62
C THR A 329 -29.56 -3.50 -16.25
N GLU A 330 -29.30 -4.58 -15.50
CA GLU A 330 -29.28 -5.96 -16.00
C GLU A 330 -30.55 -6.73 -15.60
N GLU A 331 -30.91 -6.72 -14.32
CA GLU A 331 -32.09 -7.41 -13.75
C GLU A 331 -32.84 -6.51 -12.75
N PRO A 332 -33.54 -5.46 -13.24
CA PRO A 332 -34.18 -4.45 -12.40
C PRO A 332 -35.24 -5.04 -11.45
N GLU A 333 -36.00 -6.03 -11.89
CA GLU A 333 -37.10 -6.61 -11.12
C GLU A 333 -36.61 -7.35 -9.87
N LYS A 334 -35.52 -8.11 -9.99
CA LYS A 334 -34.93 -8.84 -8.85
C LYS A 334 -34.37 -7.89 -7.82
N TYR A 335 -33.65 -6.86 -8.25
CA TYR A 335 -33.10 -5.85 -7.35
C TYR A 335 -34.22 -5.03 -6.67
N GLN A 336 -35.27 -4.64 -7.41
CA GLN A 336 -36.42 -3.93 -6.85
C GLN A 336 -37.17 -4.77 -5.81
N ASN A 337 -37.43 -6.05 -6.09
CA ASN A 337 -38.09 -6.96 -5.15
C ASN A 337 -37.25 -7.15 -3.87
N MET A 338 -35.94 -7.33 -4.02
CA MET A 338 -35.01 -7.41 -2.89
C MET A 338 -35.03 -6.13 -2.04
N LEU A 339 -35.05 -4.95 -2.66
CA LEU A 339 -35.15 -3.67 -1.96
C LEU A 339 -36.49 -3.51 -1.24
N GLN A 340 -37.60 -3.90 -1.86
CA GLN A 340 -38.93 -3.88 -1.23
C GLN A 340 -38.98 -4.77 0.02
N LYS A 341 -38.44 -5.99 -0.05
CA LYS A 341 -38.32 -6.90 1.09
C LYS A 341 -37.48 -6.30 2.21
N LEU A 342 -36.37 -5.63 1.87
CA LEU A 342 -35.50 -4.97 2.84
C LEU A 342 -36.23 -3.80 3.54
N VAL A 343 -36.96 -2.97 2.79
CA VAL A 343 -37.77 -1.87 3.35
C VAL A 343 -38.85 -2.40 4.29
N PHE A 344 -39.54 -3.46 3.89
CA PHE A 344 -40.55 -4.10 4.74
C PHE A 344 -39.95 -4.63 6.04
N LYS A 345 -38.78 -5.28 5.99
CA LYS A 345 -38.04 -5.72 7.18
C LYS A 345 -37.60 -4.55 8.07
N ALA A 346 -37.14 -3.44 7.48
CA ALA A 346 -36.78 -2.23 8.23
C ALA A 346 -37.98 -1.65 8.99
N GLN A 347 -39.16 -1.61 8.34
CA GLN A 347 -40.40 -1.15 8.94
C GLN A 347 -40.87 -2.06 10.07
N GLN A 348 -40.89 -3.38 9.86
CA GLN A 348 -41.30 -4.34 10.89
C GLN A 348 -40.41 -4.30 12.13
N SER A 349 -39.10 -4.12 11.94
CA SER A 349 -38.13 -4.05 13.04
C SER A 349 -37.96 -2.65 13.64
N ASN A 350 -38.69 -1.65 13.12
CA ASN A 350 -38.55 -0.24 13.46
C ASN A 350 -37.07 0.23 13.46
N ASN A 351 -36.33 -0.17 12.42
CA ASN A 351 -34.88 0.04 12.32
C ASN A 351 -34.52 0.77 11.02
N GLU A 352 -34.65 2.09 11.02
CA GLU A 352 -34.34 2.95 9.87
C GLU A 352 -32.87 2.85 9.42
N LYS A 353 -31.95 2.55 10.35
CA LYS A 353 -30.52 2.39 10.05
C LYS A 353 -30.24 1.27 9.05
N LEU A 354 -31.15 0.30 8.92
CA LEU A 354 -31.06 -0.77 7.93
C LEU A 354 -31.07 -0.23 6.49
N LEU A 355 -31.61 0.97 6.25
CA LEU A 355 -31.69 1.59 4.92
C LEU A 355 -30.67 2.70 4.69
N GLU A 356 -29.95 3.15 5.73
CA GLU A 356 -28.96 4.22 5.63
C GLU A 356 -27.53 3.70 5.64
N ASN A 357 -27.26 2.68 6.46
CA ASN A 357 -25.91 2.14 6.66
C ASN A 357 -25.59 1.07 5.59
N PRO A 358 -24.53 1.27 4.77
CA PRO A 358 -24.16 0.34 3.70
C PRO A 358 -23.95 -1.12 4.14
N TYR A 359 -23.33 -1.31 5.30
CA TYR A 359 -23.09 -2.65 5.83
C TYR A 359 -24.37 -3.32 6.30
N LEU A 360 -25.23 -2.61 7.04
CA LEU A 360 -26.51 -3.18 7.48
C LEU A 360 -27.41 -3.52 6.29
N GLN A 361 -27.45 -2.65 5.28
CA GLN A 361 -28.14 -2.92 4.03
C GLN A 361 -27.62 -4.21 3.37
N MET A 362 -26.30 -4.32 3.22
CA MET A 362 -25.70 -5.48 2.55
C MET A 362 -25.93 -6.77 3.33
N CYS A 363 -25.76 -6.77 4.66
CA CYS A 363 -26.06 -7.93 5.51
C CYS A 363 -27.54 -8.33 5.44
N GLY A 364 -28.46 -7.34 5.47
CA GLY A 364 -29.89 -7.60 5.34
C GLY A 364 -30.25 -8.22 3.97
N ILE A 365 -29.62 -7.73 2.91
CA ILE A 365 -29.75 -8.25 1.55
C ILE A 365 -29.25 -9.70 1.45
N LEU A 366 -28.09 -10.01 2.02
CA LEU A 366 -27.52 -11.36 2.00
C LEU A 366 -28.40 -12.35 2.78
N GLN A 367 -28.92 -11.95 3.93
CA GLN A 367 -29.88 -12.77 4.69
C GLN A 367 -31.12 -13.10 3.85
N LEU A 368 -31.71 -12.09 3.20
CA LEU A 368 -32.89 -12.28 2.36
C LEU A 368 -32.61 -13.15 1.12
N SER A 369 -31.37 -13.14 0.62
CA SER A 369 -30.95 -13.96 -0.52
C SER A 369 -30.73 -15.42 -0.15
N ASN A 370 -30.39 -15.71 1.11
CA ASN A 370 -30.21 -17.08 1.63
C ASN A 370 -31.51 -17.72 2.12
N GLU A 371 -32.57 -16.92 2.34
CA GLU A 371 -33.92 -17.39 2.71
C GLU A 371 -34.81 -17.72 1.48
N LEU A 372 -34.30 -17.46 0.27
CA LEU A 372 -34.89 -17.81 -1.02
C LEU A 372 -34.23 -19.08 -1.56
#